data_AF-A0A7C7M3E0-F1
#
_entry.id   AF-A0A7C7M3E0-F1
#
_cell.length_a   1.000
_cell.length_b   1.000
_cell.length_c   1.000
_cell.angle_alpha   90.00
_cell.angle_beta   90.00
_cell.angle_gamma   90.00
#
_symmetry.space_group_name_H-M   'P 1'
#
loop_
_entity.id
_entity.type
_entity.pdbx_description
1 polymer ?
#
loop_
_entity_poly.entity_id
_entity_poly.type
_entity_poly.pdbx_seq_one_letter_code
_entity_poly.pdbx_strand_id
1 'polypeptide(L)'
;VWYQYHYPKPDDIVEEQRDYIMDYITDFETLMSSESYDDPGAGYYEQVNLESFIDVSLMSEISKNVDAYRLSAYMYKDKDSEDDRLTMGPIWDYNLAFGNADYYDGWNPEGWQMDVELGNDGFKIPFWWYRIWDDTTYVTAFNQRWHVLRQSIFSEDNIINLIDSATTLIDDAQARNFQRWPVLDEYVWPNAYVGGSYANEIEYLKNWIHVRLEWMDEQTFMKSIPPLLVMDYHLNDAFPNPFNPVTTIGFTVPRTELVRVNIYDAMGRQVENLLHDVINPGQYTMTWNGSHRSSGIYFVQLMGGEYSQVRKIMLVK
;
A
#
# COMPACT_ATOMS: atom_id res chain seq x y z
N VAL A 1 -23.35 4.07 -1.27
CA VAL A 1 -22.14 4.92 -1.11
C VAL A 1 -22.16 5.95 -2.23
N TRP A 2 -21.64 7.15 -2.01
CA TRP A 2 -21.51 8.16 -3.06
C TRP A 2 -20.04 8.31 -3.43
N TYR A 3 -19.71 8.20 -4.72
CA TYR A 3 -18.37 8.45 -5.22
C TYR A 3 -18.31 9.82 -5.90
N GLN A 4 -17.22 10.55 -5.71
CA GLN A 4 -16.96 11.81 -6.38
C GLN A 4 -15.94 11.61 -7.50
N TYR A 5 -16.25 12.08 -8.70
CA TYR A 5 -15.31 12.03 -9.82
C TYR A 5 -14.23 13.10 -9.63
N HIS A 6 -12.97 12.69 -9.59
CA HIS A 6 -11.84 13.62 -9.61
C HIS A 6 -11.31 13.82 -11.04
N TYR A 7 -11.07 12.72 -11.74
CA TYR A 7 -10.62 12.72 -13.12
C TYR A 7 -11.33 11.62 -13.92
N PRO A 8 -11.99 11.93 -15.06
CA PRO A 8 -12.26 13.26 -15.57
C PRO A 8 -13.05 14.12 -14.57
N LYS A 9 -12.86 15.44 -14.60
CA LYS A 9 -13.55 16.33 -13.65
C LYS A 9 -15.06 16.25 -13.84
N PRO A 10 -15.89 16.46 -12.80
CA PRO A 10 -17.34 16.37 -12.91
C PRO A 10 -17.94 17.27 -14.00
N ASP A 11 -17.33 18.43 -14.24
CA ASP A 11 -17.78 19.38 -15.27
C ASP A 11 -17.31 19.01 -16.69
N ASP A 12 -16.32 18.12 -16.80
CA ASP A 12 -15.65 17.74 -18.06
C ASP A 12 -15.99 16.30 -18.51
N ILE A 13 -16.56 15.47 -17.63
CA ILE A 13 -16.82 14.06 -17.89
C ILE A 13 -17.97 13.89 -18.90
N VAL A 14 -17.76 13.05 -19.91
CA VAL A 14 -18.83 12.67 -20.85
C VAL A 14 -19.58 11.43 -20.36
N GLU A 15 -20.77 11.21 -20.90
CA GLU A 15 -21.67 10.13 -20.48
C GLU A 15 -20.99 8.76 -20.55
N GLU A 16 -20.27 8.45 -21.65
CA GLU A 16 -19.61 7.16 -21.83
C GLU A 16 -18.50 6.91 -20.79
N GLN A 17 -17.79 7.96 -20.36
CA GLN A 17 -16.76 7.85 -19.33
C GLN A 17 -17.37 7.63 -17.94
N ARG A 18 -18.45 8.36 -17.65
CA ARG A 18 -19.17 8.22 -16.39
C ARG A 18 -19.77 6.82 -16.26
N ASP A 19 -20.43 6.35 -17.32
CA ASP A 19 -21.09 5.05 -17.33
C ASP A 19 -20.04 3.93 -17.21
N TYR A 20 -18.89 4.03 -17.90
CA TYR A 20 -17.76 3.12 -17.70
C TYR A 20 -17.29 3.04 -16.23
N ILE A 21 -17.09 4.19 -15.57
CA ILE A 21 -16.65 4.22 -14.17
C ILE A 21 -17.72 3.62 -13.25
N MET A 22 -18.99 3.96 -13.49
CA MET A 22 -20.10 3.42 -12.71
C MET A 22 -20.22 1.91 -12.86
N ASP A 23 -20.12 1.39 -14.08
CA ASP A 23 -20.19 -0.04 -14.37
C ASP A 23 -19.00 -0.77 -13.73
N TYR A 24 -17.78 -0.24 -13.87
CA TYR A 24 -16.58 -0.81 -13.25
C TYR A 24 -16.73 -0.96 -11.72
N ILE A 25 -17.17 0.10 -11.03
CA ILE A 25 -17.40 0.05 -9.59
C ILE A 25 -18.58 -0.85 -9.23
N THR A 26 -19.64 -0.89 -10.05
CA THR A 26 -20.79 -1.77 -9.84
C THR A 26 -20.40 -3.24 -9.96
N ASP A 27 -19.56 -3.59 -10.93
CA ASP A 27 -19.04 -4.95 -11.13
C ASP A 27 -18.15 -5.36 -9.95
N PHE A 28 -17.27 -4.47 -9.50
CA PHE A 28 -16.47 -4.69 -8.29
C PHE A 28 -17.35 -4.90 -7.05
N GLU A 29 -18.34 -4.03 -6.80
CA GLU A 29 -19.27 -4.19 -5.68
C GLU A 29 -20.08 -5.49 -5.79
N THR A 30 -20.49 -5.87 -7.00
CA THR A 30 -21.18 -7.14 -7.26
C THR A 30 -20.29 -8.32 -6.89
N LEU A 31 -19.03 -8.33 -7.31
CA LEU A 31 -18.04 -9.35 -6.92
C LEU A 31 -17.87 -9.41 -5.40
N MET A 32 -17.68 -8.25 -4.76
CA MET A 32 -17.50 -8.14 -3.31
C MET A 32 -18.72 -8.62 -2.51
N SER A 33 -19.91 -8.64 -3.11
CA SER A 33 -21.12 -9.18 -2.49
C SER A 33 -21.27 -10.70 -2.61
N SER A 34 -20.51 -11.35 -3.51
CA SER A 34 -20.60 -12.79 -3.78
C SER A 34 -19.98 -13.64 -2.66
N GLU A 35 -20.32 -14.93 -2.56
CA GLU A 35 -19.71 -15.83 -1.57
C GLU A 35 -18.24 -16.14 -1.86
N SER A 36 -17.81 -16.05 -3.12
CA SER A 36 -16.44 -16.34 -3.57
C SER A 36 -15.60 -15.07 -3.74
N TYR A 37 -15.96 -13.98 -3.06
CA TYR A 37 -15.27 -12.70 -3.20
C TYR A 37 -13.78 -12.80 -2.88
N ASP A 38 -13.39 -13.61 -1.90
CA ASP A 38 -12.02 -13.82 -1.42
C ASP A 38 -11.35 -15.07 -2.03
N ASP A 39 -11.86 -15.58 -3.17
CA ASP A 39 -11.21 -16.68 -3.88
C ASP A 39 -9.81 -16.24 -4.37
N PRO A 40 -8.72 -16.92 -3.96
CA PRO A 40 -7.36 -16.50 -4.34
C PRO A 40 -7.04 -16.56 -5.84
N GLY A 41 -7.89 -17.21 -6.66
CA GLY A 41 -7.71 -17.36 -8.11
C GLY A 41 -8.85 -16.81 -8.96
N ALA A 42 -9.86 -16.16 -8.36
CA ALA A 42 -11.01 -15.60 -9.09
C ALA A 42 -11.74 -14.45 -8.35
N GLY A 43 -11.30 -14.11 -7.14
CA GLY A 43 -11.90 -13.11 -6.27
C GLY A 43 -11.36 -11.70 -6.50
N TYR A 44 -11.56 -10.82 -5.51
CA TYR A 44 -11.16 -9.42 -5.57
C TYR A 44 -9.64 -9.24 -5.70
N TYR A 45 -8.85 -10.26 -5.35
CA TYR A 45 -7.42 -10.35 -5.58
C TYR A 45 -7.00 -10.04 -7.02
N GLU A 46 -7.82 -10.39 -8.00
CA GLU A 46 -7.53 -10.10 -9.41
C GLU A 46 -8.03 -8.71 -9.85
N GLN A 47 -8.89 -8.08 -9.07
CA GLN A 47 -9.53 -6.79 -9.40
C GLN A 47 -8.86 -5.60 -8.72
N VAL A 48 -8.02 -5.83 -7.70
CA VAL A 48 -7.40 -4.75 -6.93
C VAL A 48 -5.87 -4.85 -6.91
N ASN A 49 -5.21 -3.71 -6.91
CA ASN A 49 -3.81 -3.62 -6.52
C ASN A 49 -3.74 -3.78 -4.99
N LEU A 50 -3.51 -5.01 -4.55
CA LEU A 50 -3.64 -5.35 -3.14
C LEU A 50 -2.59 -4.68 -2.25
N GLU A 51 -1.38 -4.44 -2.76
CA GLU A 51 -0.35 -3.68 -2.05
C GLU A 51 -0.85 -2.26 -1.74
N SER A 52 -1.47 -1.58 -2.71
CA SER A 52 -2.01 -0.23 -2.51
C SER A 52 -3.12 -0.19 -1.46
N PHE A 53 -4.00 -1.20 -1.43
CA PHE A 53 -5.03 -1.32 -0.42
C PHE A 53 -4.42 -1.51 0.97
N ILE A 54 -3.42 -2.38 1.10
CA ILE A 54 -2.72 -2.62 2.36
C ILE A 54 -2.01 -1.35 2.84
N ASP A 55 -1.27 -0.66 1.97
CA ASP A 55 -0.52 0.54 2.34
C ASP A 55 -1.45 1.69 2.74
N VAL A 56 -2.59 1.88 2.06
CA VAL A 56 -3.60 2.87 2.47
C VAL A 56 -4.30 2.48 3.79
N SER A 57 -4.60 1.21 4.00
CA SER A 57 -5.11 0.74 5.30
C SER A 57 -4.10 0.98 6.41
N LEU A 58 -2.82 0.68 6.18
CA LEU A 58 -1.77 0.93 7.18
C LEU A 58 -1.65 2.41 7.51
N MET A 59 -1.69 3.30 6.52
CA MET A 59 -1.69 4.74 6.75
C MET A 59 -2.94 5.22 7.47
N SER A 60 -4.11 4.70 7.10
CA SER A 60 -5.39 4.99 7.76
C SER A 60 -5.37 4.58 9.22
N GLU A 61 -4.87 3.38 9.51
CA GLU A 61 -4.82 2.83 10.86
C GLU A 61 -3.72 3.46 11.71
N ILE A 62 -2.48 3.61 11.22
CA ILE A 62 -1.40 4.22 12.02
C ILE A 62 -1.72 5.66 12.43
N SER A 63 -2.43 6.38 11.57
CA SER A 63 -2.85 7.75 11.82
C SER A 63 -4.17 7.86 12.57
N LYS A 64 -4.99 6.79 12.55
CA LYS A 64 -6.37 6.79 13.03
C LYS A 64 -7.17 7.98 12.51
N ASN A 65 -7.08 8.22 11.20
CA ASN A 65 -7.80 9.31 10.54
C ASN A 65 -9.31 9.01 10.56
N VAL A 66 -10.11 9.91 11.17
CA VAL A 66 -11.57 9.75 11.31
C VAL A 66 -12.33 9.71 9.99
N ASP A 67 -11.71 10.16 8.89
CA ASP A 67 -12.25 10.17 7.53
C ASP A 67 -11.73 9.03 6.65
N ALA A 68 -10.88 8.16 7.20
CA ALA A 68 -10.34 7.00 6.50
C ALA A 68 -11.44 6.10 5.92
N TYR A 69 -11.12 5.47 4.78
CA TYR A 69 -12.00 4.54 4.05
C TYR A 69 -13.30 5.14 3.46
N ARG A 70 -13.63 6.42 3.73
CA ARG A 70 -14.93 7.02 3.34
C ARG A 70 -14.86 8.38 2.66
N LEU A 71 -14.02 9.30 3.15
CA LEU A 71 -13.96 10.70 2.70
C LEU A 71 -12.55 11.06 2.24
N SER A 72 -11.56 10.81 3.11
CA SER A 72 -10.13 10.97 2.83
C SER A 72 -9.54 9.74 2.12
N ALA A 73 -10.33 9.18 1.19
CA ALA A 73 -10.03 7.95 0.47
C ALA A 73 -10.10 8.23 -1.04
N TYR A 74 -8.95 8.11 -1.71
CA TYR A 74 -8.85 8.17 -3.16
C TYR A 74 -8.68 6.76 -3.72
N MET A 75 -9.27 6.55 -4.88
CA MET A 75 -9.05 5.35 -5.68
C MET A 75 -8.92 5.77 -7.14
N TYR A 76 -8.10 5.04 -7.88
CA TYR A 76 -7.91 5.22 -9.30
C TYR A 76 -7.68 3.89 -9.97
N LYS A 77 -7.74 3.90 -11.30
CA LYS A 77 -7.44 2.76 -12.14
C LYS A 77 -6.64 3.29 -13.32
N ASP A 78 -5.56 2.60 -13.67
CA ASP A 78 -4.83 2.91 -14.88
C ASP A 78 -5.56 2.37 -16.12
N LYS A 79 -5.01 2.66 -17.30
CA LYS A 79 -5.53 2.08 -18.55
C LYS A 79 -5.36 0.57 -18.53
N ASP A 80 -6.27 -0.15 -19.17
CA ASP A 80 -6.24 -1.63 -19.24
C ASP A 80 -4.92 -2.18 -19.81
N SER A 81 -4.21 -1.38 -20.62
CA SER A 81 -2.91 -1.75 -21.18
C SER A 81 -1.74 -1.68 -20.19
N GLU A 82 -1.92 -1.06 -19.02
CA GLU A 82 -0.89 -0.87 -18.01
C GLU A 82 -1.19 -1.69 -16.75
N ASP A 83 -2.30 -1.36 -16.07
CA ASP A 83 -2.84 -2.10 -14.93
C ASP A 83 -4.35 -1.80 -14.86
N ASP A 84 -5.18 -2.83 -15.00
CA ASP A 84 -6.64 -2.72 -14.99
C ASP A 84 -7.24 -2.87 -13.59
N ARG A 85 -6.40 -2.99 -12.56
CA ARG A 85 -6.85 -3.17 -11.19
C ARG A 85 -7.14 -1.84 -10.51
N LEU A 86 -8.15 -1.86 -9.64
CA LEU A 86 -8.48 -0.75 -8.77
C LEU A 86 -7.34 -0.54 -7.79
N THR A 87 -6.85 0.69 -7.70
CA THR A 87 -5.70 1.07 -6.89
C THR A 87 -6.12 2.13 -5.89
N MET A 88 -5.73 1.97 -4.62
CA MET A 88 -6.00 2.95 -3.57
C MET A 88 -4.90 4.01 -3.49
N GLY A 89 -5.30 5.20 -3.10
CA GLY A 89 -4.44 6.37 -2.96
C GLY A 89 -4.60 7.39 -4.10
N PRO A 90 -3.82 8.48 -4.06
CA PRO A 90 -2.87 8.82 -3.00
C PRO A 90 -3.54 9.15 -1.67
N ILE A 91 -2.77 9.16 -0.59
CA ILE A 91 -3.22 9.65 0.72
C ILE A 91 -3.54 11.15 0.62
N TRP A 92 -4.66 11.57 1.21
CA TRP A 92 -5.16 12.94 1.15
C TRP A 92 -5.89 13.33 2.45
N ASP A 93 -5.70 14.57 2.91
CA ASP A 93 -6.45 15.20 4.01
C ASP A 93 -6.39 14.46 5.37
N TYR A 94 -5.21 14.52 5.99
CA TYR A 94 -4.85 13.84 7.25
C TYR A 94 -4.64 14.81 8.43
N ASN A 95 -5.21 16.01 8.36
CA ASN A 95 -5.24 16.97 9.47
C ASN A 95 -6.13 16.52 10.65
N LEU A 96 -7.05 15.58 10.41
CA LEU A 96 -7.95 14.97 11.40
C LEU A 96 -7.46 13.59 11.86
N ALA A 97 -6.15 13.49 12.07
CA ALA A 97 -5.46 12.25 12.42
C ALA A 97 -4.47 12.49 13.57
N PHE A 98 -3.81 11.43 14.02
CA PHE A 98 -2.78 11.44 15.06
C PHE A 98 -3.22 12.08 16.38
N GLY A 99 -4.43 11.71 16.85
CA GLY A 99 -4.97 12.22 18.12
C GLY A 99 -5.68 13.56 18.02
N ASN A 100 -5.71 14.20 16.85
CA ASN A 100 -6.14 15.58 16.71
C ASN A 100 -7.67 15.77 16.54
N ALA A 101 -8.48 14.71 16.59
CA ALA A 101 -9.94 14.79 16.44
C ALA A 101 -10.67 14.33 17.70
N ASP A 102 -11.62 15.14 18.20
CA ASP A 102 -12.40 14.93 19.42
C ASP A 102 -13.71 14.14 19.21
N TYR A 103 -13.83 13.49 18.05
CA TYR A 103 -14.98 12.68 17.66
C TYR A 103 -14.51 11.39 16.98
N TYR A 104 -15.41 10.41 16.88
CA TYR A 104 -15.13 9.09 16.28
C TYR A 104 -13.86 8.43 16.84
N ASP A 105 -13.62 8.58 18.15
CA ASP A 105 -12.45 8.05 18.86
C ASP A 105 -11.09 8.46 18.27
N GLY A 106 -11.02 9.54 17.48
CA GLY A 106 -9.80 10.01 16.84
C GLY A 106 -8.69 10.39 17.83
N TRP A 107 -9.06 10.76 19.06
CA TRP A 107 -8.13 11.06 20.15
C TRP A 107 -7.57 9.80 20.83
N ASN A 108 -8.26 8.66 20.71
CA ASN A 108 -7.88 7.43 21.40
C ASN A 108 -6.83 6.67 20.57
N PRO A 109 -5.61 6.43 21.07
CA PRO A 109 -4.58 5.70 20.31
C PRO A 109 -4.90 4.20 20.16
N GLU A 110 -5.85 3.66 20.91
CA GLU A 110 -6.25 2.25 20.84
C GLU A 110 -7.47 2.05 19.92
N GLY A 111 -7.65 0.82 19.43
CA GLY A 111 -8.76 0.42 18.54
C GLY A 111 -8.47 0.68 17.06
N TRP A 112 -9.04 -0.16 16.18
CA TRP A 112 -8.96 0.05 14.74
C TRP A 112 -9.92 1.15 14.30
N GLN A 113 -9.48 2.00 13.37
CA GLN A 113 -10.31 3.02 12.75
C GLN A 113 -11.46 2.38 11.95
N MET A 114 -11.20 1.22 11.33
CA MET A 114 -12.21 0.44 10.61
C MET A 114 -13.41 0.02 11.49
N ASP A 115 -13.19 -0.15 12.80
CA ASP A 115 -14.20 -0.63 13.76
C ASP A 115 -15.00 0.51 14.41
N VAL A 116 -14.66 1.77 14.13
CA VAL A 116 -15.30 2.92 14.77
C VAL A 116 -16.77 3.04 14.36
N GLU A 117 -17.65 3.17 15.36
CA GLU A 117 -19.08 3.36 15.14
C GLU A 117 -19.40 4.77 14.61
N LEU A 118 -19.77 4.85 13.34
CA LEU A 118 -20.15 6.13 12.68
C LEU A 118 -21.61 6.56 12.96
N GLY A 119 -22.36 5.82 13.78
CA GLY A 119 -23.74 6.15 14.16
C GLY A 119 -24.66 6.47 12.98
N ASN A 120 -25.23 7.69 12.95
CA ASN A 120 -26.13 8.17 11.89
C ASN A 120 -25.44 9.00 10.80
N ASP A 121 -24.10 9.02 10.73
CA ASP A 121 -23.38 9.73 9.65
C ASP A 121 -23.84 9.23 8.27
N GLY A 122 -24.10 10.14 7.33
CA GLY A 122 -24.49 9.82 5.96
C GLY A 122 -23.31 9.34 5.09
N PHE A 123 -22.08 9.65 5.48
CA PHE A 123 -20.86 9.20 4.81
C PHE A 123 -20.37 7.92 5.48
N LYS A 124 -20.84 6.77 4.98
CA LYS A 124 -20.46 5.45 5.47
C LYS A 124 -19.23 4.91 4.75
N ILE A 125 -18.48 4.06 5.46
CA ILE A 125 -17.45 3.24 4.84
C ILE A 125 -18.15 2.28 3.84
N PRO A 126 -17.64 2.15 2.60
CA PRO A 126 -18.14 1.17 1.65
C PRO A 126 -18.13 -0.25 2.21
N PHE A 127 -19.20 -1.01 1.94
CA PHE A 127 -19.40 -2.32 2.59
C PHE A 127 -18.24 -3.31 2.30
N TRP A 128 -17.60 -3.16 1.14
CA TRP A 128 -16.51 -4.02 0.69
C TRP A 128 -15.24 -3.87 1.52
N TRP A 129 -15.03 -2.75 2.22
CA TRP A 129 -13.92 -2.65 3.19
C TRP A 129 -14.09 -3.62 4.35
N TYR A 130 -15.30 -3.75 4.90
CA TYR A 130 -15.57 -4.72 5.97
C TYR A 130 -15.29 -6.15 5.49
N ARG A 131 -15.67 -6.46 4.24
CA ARG A 131 -15.39 -7.75 3.61
C ARG A 131 -13.88 -8.00 3.46
N ILE A 132 -13.12 -7.00 3.03
CA ILE A 132 -11.65 -7.10 2.92
C ILE A 132 -11.01 -7.31 4.30
N TRP A 133 -11.50 -6.63 5.34
CA TRP A 133 -11.01 -6.82 6.71
C TRP A 133 -11.42 -8.15 7.35
N ASP A 134 -12.53 -8.76 6.91
CA ASP A 134 -12.93 -10.12 7.30
C ASP A 134 -12.06 -11.20 6.64
N ASP A 135 -11.33 -10.87 5.57
CA ASP A 135 -10.47 -11.79 4.84
C ASP A 135 -9.14 -12.04 5.58
N THR A 136 -8.97 -13.27 6.06
CA THR A 136 -7.78 -13.69 6.81
C THR A 136 -6.47 -13.54 6.05
N THR A 137 -6.49 -13.68 4.72
CA THR A 137 -5.30 -13.54 3.88
C THR A 137 -4.91 -12.06 3.77
N TYR A 138 -5.89 -11.17 3.62
CA TYR A 138 -5.66 -9.72 3.66
C TYR A 138 -5.09 -9.29 5.01
N VAL A 139 -5.72 -9.68 6.12
CA VAL A 139 -5.25 -9.33 7.48
C VAL A 139 -3.84 -9.88 7.74
N THR A 140 -3.54 -11.09 7.25
CA THR A 140 -2.19 -11.65 7.34
C THR A 140 -1.17 -10.80 6.59
N ALA A 141 -1.52 -10.34 5.39
CA ALA A 141 -0.65 -9.50 4.58
C ALA A 141 -0.46 -8.10 5.16
N PHE A 142 -1.53 -7.50 5.69
CA PHE A 142 -1.49 -6.26 6.44
C PHE A 142 -0.52 -6.35 7.60
N ASN A 143 -0.62 -7.40 8.42
CA ASN A 143 0.29 -7.64 9.54
C ASN A 143 1.73 -7.81 9.05
N GLN A 144 1.97 -8.61 8.01
CA GLN A 144 3.31 -8.79 7.45
C GLN A 144 3.92 -7.46 6.97
N ARG A 145 3.15 -6.66 6.24
CA ARG A 145 3.58 -5.35 5.74
C ARG A 145 3.87 -4.39 6.89
N TRP A 146 3.03 -4.36 7.93
CA TRP A 146 3.31 -3.61 9.16
C TRP A 146 4.68 -3.97 9.74
N HIS A 147 4.96 -5.26 9.98
CA HIS A 147 6.23 -5.70 10.54
C HIS A 147 7.44 -5.30 9.69
N VAL A 148 7.31 -5.33 8.35
CA VAL A 148 8.36 -4.86 7.43
C VAL A 148 8.58 -3.35 7.57
N LEU A 149 7.53 -2.56 7.53
CA LEU A 149 7.62 -1.10 7.61
C LEU A 149 8.10 -0.62 8.99
N ARG A 150 7.74 -1.35 10.07
CA ARG A 150 8.20 -1.08 11.43
C ARG A 150 9.71 -1.21 11.63
N GLN A 151 10.40 -1.98 10.78
CA GLN A 151 11.87 -2.03 10.76
C GLN A 151 12.52 -0.81 10.07
N SER A 152 11.74 0.09 9.46
CA SER A 152 12.25 1.18 8.65
C SER A 152 11.40 2.46 8.80
N ILE A 153 10.59 2.79 7.81
CA ILE A 153 9.89 4.08 7.72
C ILE A 153 8.86 4.28 8.83
N PHE A 154 8.29 3.21 9.39
CA PHE A 154 7.37 3.27 10.53
C PHE A 154 8.08 3.02 11.87
N SER A 155 9.40 2.90 11.91
CA SER A 155 10.11 2.86 13.19
C SER A 155 9.82 4.13 14.00
N GLU A 156 9.71 3.99 15.32
CA GLU A 156 9.40 5.13 16.20
C GLU A 156 10.46 6.22 16.04
N ASP A 157 11.74 5.84 16.08
CA ASP A 157 12.86 6.76 15.84
C ASP A 157 12.70 7.53 14.52
N ASN A 158 12.34 6.87 13.42
CA ASN A 158 12.17 7.56 12.14
C ASN A 158 11.01 8.58 12.18
N ILE A 159 9.88 8.21 12.77
CA ILE A 159 8.70 9.09 12.87
C ILE A 159 9.01 10.29 13.79
N ILE A 160 9.61 10.05 14.95
CA ILE A 160 9.98 11.13 15.88
C ILE A 160 11.02 12.07 15.27
N ASN A 161 12.01 11.54 14.54
CA ASN A 161 12.97 12.36 13.81
C ASN A 161 12.33 13.20 12.70
N LEU A 162 11.30 12.68 12.01
CA LEU A 162 10.53 13.45 11.03
C LEU A 162 9.80 14.62 11.70
N ILE A 163 9.16 14.38 12.85
CA ILE A 163 8.51 15.42 13.65
C ILE A 163 9.53 16.47 14.08
N ASP A 164 10.67 16.06 14.64
CA ASP A 164 11.71 16.98 15.11
C ASP A 164 12.34 17.81 13.99
N SER A 165 12.52 17.21 12.82
CA SER A 165 12.97 17.92 11.63
C SER A 165 11.93 18.97 11.19
N ALA A 166 10.65 18.61 11.18
CA ALA A 166 9.57 19.51 10.82
C ALA A 166 9.40 20.66 11.82
N THR A 167 9.44 20.39 13.13
CA THR A 167 9.34 21.42 14.18
C THR A 167 10.51 22.39 14.12
N THR A 168 11.73 21.89 13.88
CA THR A 168 12.91 22.73 13.67
C THR A 168 12.75 23.63 12.44
N LEU A 169 12.23 23.09 11.34
CA LEU A 169 12.01 23.85 10.10
C LEU A 169 11.01 25.00 10.30
N ILE A 170 10.00 24.83 11.15
CA ILE A 170 8.93 25.83 11.36
C ILE A 170 9.03 26.62 12.66
N ASP A 171 10.15 26.54 13.41
CA ASP A 171 10.31 27.13 14.74
C ASP A 171 9.96 28.64 14.78
N ASP A 172 10.54 29.43 13.85
CA ASP A 172 10.22 30.84 13.73
C ASP A 172 8.80 31.10 13.19
N ALA A 173 8.29 30.22 12.33
CA ALA A 173 7.01 30.40 11.66
C ALA A 173 5.84 30.16 12.63
N GLN A 174 5.91 29.12 13.46
CA GLN A 174 4.89 28.83 14.46
C GLN A 174 4.81 29.95 15.51
N ALA A 175 5.94 30.53 15.92
CA ALA A 175 5.95 31.63 16.89
C ALA A 175 5.20 32.87 16.36
N ARG A 176 5.43 33.24 15.10
CA ARG A 176 4.69 34.33 14.44
C ARG A 176 3.21 34.00 14.27
N ASN A 177 2.89 32.74 13.97
CA ASN A 177 1.52 32.27 13.84
C ASN A 177 0.75 32.46 15.16
N PHE A 178 1.26 31.93 16.26
CA PHE A 178 0.56 32.00 17.55
C PHE A 178 0.65 33.37 18.23
N GLN A 179 1.61 34.23 17.85
CA GLN A 179 1.56 35.64 18.18
C GLN A 179 0.38 36.35 17.49
N ARG A 180 0.08 36.00 16.24
CA ARG A 180 -1.02 36.60 15.47
C ARG A 180 -2.38 36.00 15.88
N TRP A 181 -2.42 34.69 16.12
CA TRP A 181 -3.60 33.92 16.50
C TRP A 181 -3.31 33.15 17.81
N PRO A 182 -3.52 33.76 18.98
CA PRO A 182 -3.16 33.18 20.28
C PRO A 182 -4.18 32.13 20.72
N VAL A 183 -4.20 30.99 20.02
CA VAL A 183 -5.19 29.91 20.21
C VAL A 183 -4.63 28.67 20.90
N LEU A 184 -3.38 28.68 21.36
CA LEU A 184 -2.73 27.50 21.98
C LEU A 184 -3.37 27.07 23.31
N ASP A 185 -4.06 27.98 24.00
CA ASP A 185 -4.77 27.72 25.26
C ASP A 185 -6.30 27.77 25.07
N GLU A 186 -6.76 27.74 23.82
CA GLU A 186 -8.16 27.83 23.45
C GLU A 186 -8.56 26.59 22.65
N TYR A 187 -9.76 26.07 22.93
CA TYR A 187 -10.31 24.99 22.13
C TYR A 187 -10.65 25.49 20.71
N VAL A 188 -10.12 24.81 19.70
CA VAL A 188 -10.45 25.01 18.28
C VAL A 188 -10.95 23.68 17.75
N TRP A 189 -12.23 23.64 17.33
CA TRP A 189 -12.80 22.42 16.78
C TRP A 189 -11.99 21.94 15.56
N PRO A 190 -11.69 20.62 15.44
CA PRO A 190 -12.09 19.51 16.32
C PRO A 190 -10.98 19.00 17.27
N ASN A 191 -10.07 19.86 17.72
CA ASN A 191 -8.89 19.42 18.46
C ASN A 191 -9.24 18.80 19.83
N ALA A 192 -8.83 17.55 20.05
CA ALA A 192 -9.11 16.81 21.29
C ALA A 192 -8.24 17.23 22.48
N TYR A 193 -7.10 17.86 22.22
CA TYR A 193 -6.14 18.31 23.22
C TYR A 193 -5.88 19.81 23.06
N VAL A 194 -5.73 20.49 24.21
CA VAL A 194 -5.35 21.91 24.30
C VAL A 194 -4.16 21.98 25.25
N GLY A 195 -2.97 22.14 24.69
CA GLY A 195 -1.71 22.04 25.43
C GLY A 195 -1.25 23.35 26.09
N GLY A 196 -1.85 24.49 25.76
CA GLY A 196 -1.45 25.82 26.26
C GLY A 196 -0.14 26.35 25.68
N SER A 197 0.64 25.51 25.00
CA SER A 197 1.87 25.89 24.32
C SER A 197 2.19 24.96 23.16
N TYR A 198 2.90 25.46 22.14
CA TYR A 198 3.33 24.66 20.99
C TYR A 198 4.18 23.46 21.40
N ALA A 199 5.05 23.61 22.40
CA ALA A 199 5.88 22.51 22.89
C ALA A 199 5.05 21.35 23.46
N ASN A 200 3.99 21.66 24.22
CA ASN A 200 3.10 20.65 24.80
C ASN A 200 2.27 19.94 23.71
N GLU A 201 1.85 20.65 22.65
CA GLU A 201 1.17 20.05 21.50
C GLU A 201 2.07 19.03 20.78
N ILE A 202 3.36 19.35 20.61
CA ILE A 202 4.34 18.42 20.03
C ILE A 202 4.59 17.23 20.95
N GLU A 203 4.69 17.44 22.27
CA GLU A 203 4.83 16.35 23.24
C GLU A 203 3.61 15.41 23.22
N TYR A 204 2.40 15.98 23.16
CA TYR A 204 1.16 15.22 23.01
C TYR A 204 1.17 14.36 21.74
N LEU A 205 1.50 14.94 20.58
CA LEU A 205 1.58 14.21 19.31
C LEU A 205 2.55 13.03 19.40
N LYS A 206 3.76 13.25 19.92
CA LYS A 206 4.78 12.20 20.06
C LYS A 206 4.32 11.09 21.00
N ASN A 207 3.74 11.44 22.15
CA ASN A 207 3.23 10.46 23.11
C ASN A 207 2.06 9.66 22.53
N TRP A 208 1.13 10.32 21.82
CA TRP A 208 0.02 9.64 21.16
C TRP A 208 0.53 8.61 20.14
N ILE A 209 1.50 8.99 19.31
CA ILE A 209 2.12 8.12 18.32
C ILE A 209 2.81 6.93 19.02
N HIS A 210 3.58 7.18 20.07
CA HIS A 210 4.24 6.11 20.82
C HIS A 210 3.23 5.04 21.29
N VAL A 211 2.15 5.45 21.98
CA VAL A 211 1.11 4.53 22.44
C VAL A 211 0.40 3.83 21.27
N ARG A 212 0.15 4.53 20.16
CA ARG A 212 -0.46 3.94 18.96
C ARG A 212 0.41 2.85 18.34
N LEU A 213 1.71 3.10 18.23
CA LEU A 213 2.67 2.14 17.68
C LEU A 213 2.75 0.89 18.57
N GLU A 214 2.84 1.06 19.90
CA GLU A 214 2.84 -0.06 20.84
C GLU A 214 1.55 -0.89 20.73
N TRP A 215 0.39 -0.23 20.70
CA TRP A 215 -0.88 -0.92 20.55
C TRP A 215 -0.98 -1.70 19.24
N MET A 216 -0.56 -1.10 18.11
CA MET A 216 -0.57 -1.80 16.82
C MET A 216 0.43 -2.96 16.78
N ASP A 217 1.60 -2.83 17.41
CA ASP A 217 2.57 -3.93 17.52
C ASP A 217 1.97 -5.12 18.28
N GLU A 218 1.16 -4.87 19.31
CA GLU A 218 0.43 -5.91 20.05
C GLU A 218 -0.66 -6.56 19.18
N GLN A 219 -1.47 -5.77 18.48
CA GLN A 219 -2.59 -6.32 17.68
C GLN A 219 -2.14 -7.09 16.44
N THR A 220 -1.02 -6.66 15.84
CA THR A 220 -0.44 -7.30 14.66
C THR A 220 0.54 -8.41 15.01
N PHE A 221 0.66 -8.77 16.29
CA PHE A 221 1.61 -9.77 16.74
C PHE A 221 1.40 -11.11 16.04
N MET A 222 2.46 -11.60 15.40
CA MET A 222 2.48 -12.92 14.77
C MET A 222 3.45 -13.83 15.52
N LYS A 223 2.94 -14.95 16.06
CA LYS A 223 3.76 -15.98 16.73
C LYS A 223 4.86 -16.55 15.81
N SER A 224 4.61 -16.53 14.50
CA SER A 224 5.55 -16.89 13.46
C SER A 224 5.21 -16.07 12.23
N ILE A 225 6.21 -15.46 11.59
CA ILE A 225 6.02 -14.74 10.32
C ILE A 225 5.79 -15.81 9.23
N PRO A 226 4.59 -15.92 8.62
CA PRO A 226 4.41 -16.80 7.48
C PRO A 226 5.29 -16.33 6.31
N PRO A 227 5.57 -17.17 5.30
CA PRO A 227 6.21 -16.70 4.07
C PRO A 227 5.51 -15.44 3.57
N LEU A 228 6.28 -14.41 3.17
CA LEU A 228 5.72 -13.15 2.70
C LEU A 228 4.66 -13.45 1.64
N LEU A 229 3.43 -12.97 1.83
CA LEU A 229 2.41 -13.10 0.82
C LEU A 229 2.87 -12.28 -0.39
N VAL A 230 3.13 -12.99 -1.49
CA VAL A 230 3.46 -12.36 -2.75
C VAL A 230 2.16 -11.97 -3.43
N MET A 231 1.97 -10.67 -3.62
CA MET A 231 0.73 -10.12 -4.18
C MET A 231 0.80 -9.91 -5.68
N ASP A 232 2.02 -9.78 -6.21
CA ASP A 232 2.26 -9.47 -7.60
C ASP A 232 3.38 -10.32 -8.19
N TYR A 233 3.30 -10.47 -9.49
CA TYR A 233 4.46 -10.85 -10.26
C TYR A 233 5.51 -9.75 -10.24
N HIS A 234 6.75 -10.14 -9.97
CA HIS A 234 7.88 -9.21 -10.10
C HIS A 234 9.15 -9.97 -10.47
N LEU A 235 9.91 -9.42 -11.41
CA LEU A 235 11.24 -9.87 -11.79
C LEU A 235 12.25 -8.83 -11.27
N ASN A 236 13.00 -9.23 -10.24
CA ASN A 236 14.02 -8.41 -9.60
C ASN A 236 15.19 -8.15 -10.56
N ASP A 237 15.93 -7.09 -10.31
CA ASP A 237 17.22 -6.90 -10.96
C ASP A 237 18.16 -8.05 -10.59
N ALA A 238 18.86 -8.60 -11.59
CA ALA A 238 19.80 -9.68 -11.36
C ALA A 238 21.04 -9.16 -10.61
N PHE A 239 21.58 -9.96 -9.70
CA PHE A 239 22.78 -9.62 -8.94
C PHE A 239 23.78 -10.78 -8.89
N PRO A 240 25.08 -10.54 -9.19
CA PRO A 240 25.63 -9.29 -9.74
C PRO A 240 25.10 -8.98 -11.15
N ASN A 241 25.13 -7.71 -11.56
CA ASN A 241 24.89 -7.27 -12.95
C ASN A 241 25.60 -5.91 -13.19
N PRO A 242 26.64 -5.82 -14.03
CA PRO A 242 27.21 -6.88 -14.88
C PRO A 242 27.79 -8.06 -14.08
N PHE A 243 27.90 -9.24 -14.69
CA PHE A 243 28.30 -10.48 -14.02
C PHE A 243 29.34 -11.30 -14.77
N ASN A 244 30.08 -12.16 -14.06
CA ASN A 244 31.11 -13.06 -14.63
C ASN A 244 31.27 -14.36 -13.81
N PRO A 245 31.02 -15.56 -14.38
CA PRO A 245 30.04 -15.83 -15.43
C PRO A 245 28.65 -16.12 -14.84
N VAL A 246 28.44 -15.91 -13.53
CA VAL A 246 27.22 -16.29 -12.82
C VAL A 246 26.48 -15.07 -12.26
N THR A 247 25.15 -15.05 -12.41
CA THR A 247 24.25 -14.09 -11.77
C THR A 247 23.06 -14.79 -11.14
N THR A 248 22.46 -14.18 -10.13
CA THR A 248 21.23 -14.64 -9.48
C THR A 248 20.07 -13.75 -9.91
N ILE A 249 18.97 -14.38 -10.31
CA ILE A 249 17.73 -13.78 -10.77
C ILE A 249 16.68 -14.09 -9.72
N GLY A 250 16.15 -13.06 -9.07
CA GLY A 250 15.01 -13.20 -8.14
C GLY A 250 13.70 -12.87 -8.84
N PHE A 251 12.63 -13.59 -8.51
CA PHE A 251 11.29 -13.23 -8.95
C PHE A 251 10.22 -13.69 -7.97
N THR A 252 9.01 -13.16 -8.11
CA THR A 252 7.86 -13.44 -7.26
C THR A 252 6.69 -13.91 -8.11
N VAL A 253 5.90 -14.84 -7.55
CA VAL A 253 4.70 -15.42 -8.18
C VAL A 253 3.54 -15.34 -7.18
N PRO A 254 2.39 -14.75 -7.54
CA PRO A 254 1.31 -14.49 -6.58
C PRO A 254 0.31 -15.65 -6.42
N ARG A 255 0.19 -16.53 -7.42
CA ARG A 255 -0.79 -17.63 -7.46
C ARG A 255 -0.18 -18.90 -8.07
N THR A 256 -0.79 -20.05 -7.81
CA THR A 256 -0.34 -21.31 -8.42
C THR A 256 -0.65 -21.33 -9.91
N GLU A 257 0.37 -21.24 -10.77
CA GLU A 257 0.20 -21.32 -12.22
C GLU A 257 1.47 -21.70 -12.97
N LEU A 258 1.36 -21.90 -14.28
CA LEU A 258 2.48 -22.22 -15.16
C LEU A 258 3.37 -20.99 -15.39
N VAL A 259 4.58 -21.03 -14.84
CA VAL A 259 5.55 -19.93 -14.94
C VAL A 259 6.70 -20.30 -15.86
N ARG A 260 7.15 -19.34 -16.67
CA ARG A 260 8.34 -19.46 -17.52
C ARG A 260 9.35 -18.37 -17.22
N VAL A 261 10.61 -18.78 -17.07
CA VAL A 261 11.76 -17.86 -16.98
C VAL A 261 12.71 -18.16 -18.14
N ASN A 262 12.80 -17.25 -19.09
CA ASN A 262 13.58 -17.43 -20.32
C ASN A 262 14.73 -16.43 -20.40
N ILE A 263 15.83 -16.83 -21.04
CA ILE A 263 16.94 -15.95 -21.38
C ILE A 263 16.99 -15.77 -22.89
N TYR A 264 17.07 -14.53 -23.34
CA TYR A 264 17.20 -14.13 -24.75
C TYR A 264 18.51 -13.40 -24.98
N ASP A 265 19.10 -13.57 -26.17
CA ASP A 265 20.22 -12.74 -26.62
C ASP A 265 19.77 -11.40 -27.21
N ALA A 266 20.73 -10.56 -27.59
CA ALA A 266 20.47 -9.24 -28.19
C ALA A 266 19.71 -9.28 -29.53
N MET A 267 19.59 -10.45 -30.18
CA MET A 267 18.78 -10.64 -31.39
C MET A 267 17.38 -11.17 -31.09
N GLY A 268 17.01 -11.31 -29.81
CA GLY A 268 15.72 -11.86 -29.39
C GLY A 268 15.63 -13.38 -29.54
N ARG A 269 16.76 -14.09 -29.71
CA ARG A 269 16.75 -15.56 -29.77
C ARG A 269 16.76 -16.10 -28.36
N GLN A 270 15.84 -17.01 -28.04
CA GLN A 270 15.86 -17.70 -26.76
C GLN A 270 17.11 -18.59 -26.70
N VAL A 271 18.00 -18.31 -25.74
CA VAL A 271 19.23 -19.06 -25.52
C VAL A 271 19.08 -20.10 -24.41
N GLU A 272 18.17 -19.88 -23.46
CA GLU A 272 17.96 -20.77 -22.31
C GLU A 272 16.55 -20.65 -21.75
N ASN A 273 16.04 -21.74 -21.17
CA ASN A 273 14.83 -21.77 -20.34
C ASN A 273 15.27 -22.20 -18.94
N LEU A 274 15.18 -21.29 -17.97
CA LEU A 274 15.56 -21.55 -16.58
C LEU A 274 14.44 -22.27 -15.84
N LEU A 275 13.19 -21.87 -16.09
CA LEU A 275 11.99 -22.46 -15.48
C LEU A 275 10.89 -22.63 -16.53
N HIS A 276 10.18 -23.74 -16.46
CA HIS A 276 8.92 -23.99 -17.15
C HIS A 276 8.12 -25.02 -16.37
N ASP A 277 7.45 -24.57 -15.30
CA ASP A 277 6.72 -25.46 -14.40
C ASP A 277 5.54 -24.74 -13.74
N VAL A 278 4.60 -25.53 -13.21
CA VAL A 278 3.54 -25.02 -12.33
C VAL A 278 4.14 -24.88 -10.93
N ILE A 279 4.24 -23.64 -10.45
CA ILE A 279 4.81 -23.33 -9.13
C ILE A 279 3.78 -22.64 -8.25
N ASN A 280 3.92 -22.82 -6.95
CA ASN A 280 3.05 -22.20 -5.94
C ASN A 280 3.35 -20.70 -5.76
N PRO A 281 2.51 -19.96 -5.03
CA PRO A 281 2.84 -18.59 -4.64
C PRO A 281 4.14 -18.54 -3.84
N GLY A 282 4.96 -17.54 -4.11
CA GLY A 282 6.17 -17.30 -3.32
C GLY A 282 7.25 -16.52 -4.05
N GLN A 283 8.38 -16.38 -3.35
CA GLN A 283 9.59 -15.78 -3.89
C GLN A 283 10.56 -16.88 -4.30
N TYR A 284 11.13 -16.72 -5.48
CA TYR A 284 12.01 -17.69 -6.11
C TYR A 284 13.32 -17.03 -6.50
N THR A 285 14.40 -17.81 -6.44
CA THR A 285 15.71 -17.40 -6.94
C THR A 285 16.24 -18.47 -7.88
N MET A 286 16.81 -18.03 -8.99
CA MET A 286 17.45 -18.89 -9.98
C MET A 286 18.82 -18.36 -10.32
N THR A 287 19.74 -19.27 -10.58
CA THR A 287 21.10 -18.93 -10.98
C THR A 287 21.24 -19.14 -12.48
N TRP A 288 21.72 -18.13 -13.19
CA TRP A 288 22.12 -18.29 -14.59
C TRP A 288 23.64 -18.30 -14.72
N ASN A 289 24.16 -19.34 -15.38
CA ASN A 289 25.59 -19.50 -15.65
C ASN A 289 25.89 -19.27 -17.14
N GLY A 290 26.41 -18.09 -17.46
CA GLY A 290 26.78 -17.67 -18.81
C GLY A 290 28.15 -18.20 -19.29
N SER A 291 28.76 -19.18 -18.63
CA SER A 291 30.11 -19.67 -18.97
C SER A 291 30.24 -20.13 -20.43
N HIS A 292 29.18 -20.70 -21.01
CA HIS A 292 29.14 -21.16 -22.40
C HIS A 292 28.56 -20.12 -23.39
N ARG A 293 28.39 -18.87 -22.94
CA ARG A 293 27.85 -17.77 -23.74
C ARG A 293 28.90 -16.70 -24.02
N SER A 294 28.68 -15.87 -25.04
CA SER A 294 29.59 -14.77 -25.36
C SER A 294 29.33 -13.59 -24.43
N SER A 295 30.34 -12.77 -24.13
CA SER A 295 30.10 -11.51 -23.43
C SER A 295 29.13 -10.63 -24.23
N GLY A 296 28.23 -9.94 -23.54
CA GLY A 296 27.21 -9.14 -24.19
C GLY A 296 25.96 -8.91 -23.34
N ILE A 297 24.96 -8.31 -23.99
CA ILE A 297 23.65 -8.03 -23.40
C ILE A 297 22.74 -9.23 -23.61
N TYR A 298 22.03 -9.58 -22.55
CA TYR A 298 20.98 -10.59 -22.53
C TYR A 298 19.73 -10.03 -21.86
N PHE A 299 18.60 -10.68 -22.07
CA PHE A 299 17.32 -10.32 -21.50
C PHE A 299 16.72 -11.51 -20.77
N VAL A 300 16.37 -11.31 -19.50
CA VAL A 300 15.59 -12.26 -18.70
C VAL A 300 14.13 -11.91 -18.88
N GLN A 301 13.29 -12.87 -19.22
CA GLN A 301 11.84 -12.69 -19.27
C GLN A 301 11.18 -13.62 -18.26
N LEU A 302 10.31 -13.05 -17.42
CA LEU A 302 9.36 -13.77 -16.59
C LEU A 302 8.00 -13.75 -17.28
N MET A 303 7.32 -14.89 -17.32
CA MET A 303 5.95 -15.03 -17.84
C MET A 303 5.11 -15.90 -16.90
N GLY A 304 3.86 -15.49 -16.67
CA GLY A 304 2.84 -16.27 -15.95
C GLY A 304 1.46 -15.73 -16.34
N GLY A 305 0.56 -16.59 -16.82
CA GLY A 305 -0.74 -16.16 -17.33
C GLY A 305 -0.60 -15.12 -18.45
N GLU A 306 -1.20 -13.95 -18.25
CA GLU A 306 -1.06 -12.78 -19.14
C GLU A 306 0.11 -11.86 -18.78
N TYR A 307 0.74 -12.06 -17.62
CA TYR A 307 1.87 -11.24 -17.17
C TYR A 307 3.15 -11.55 -17.96
N SER A 308 3.85 -10.49 -18.37
CA SER A 308 5.22 -10.59 -18.88
C SER A 308 6.08 -9.41 -18.48
N GLN A 309 7.25 -9.68 -17.89
CA GLN A 309 8.24 -8.64 -17.58
C GLN A 309 9.62 -9.06 -18.06
N VAL A 310 10.39 -8.07 -18.55
CA VAL A 310 11.74 -8.27 -19.08
C VAL A 310 12.74 -7.42 -18.34
N ARG A 311 13.87 -8.01 -17.94
CA ARG A 311 15.04 -7.31 -17.35
C ARG A 311 16.28 -7.52 -18.20
N LYS A 312 17.06 -6.44 -18.38
CA LYS A 312 18.32 -6.47 -19.12
C LYS A 312 19.47 -6.85 -18.18
N ILE A 313 20.30 -7.80 -18.60
CA ILE A 313 21.51 -8.24 -17.89
C ILE A 313 22.74 -8.22 -18.79
N MET A 314 23.93 -8.10 -18.21
CA MET A 314 25.19 -7.97 -18.95
C MET A 314 26.24 -8.98 -18.47
N LEU A 315 26.61 -9.90 -19.36
CA LEU A 315 27.71 -10.85 -19.15
C LEU A 315 29.02 -10.20 -19.58
N VAL A 316 29.99 -10.15 -18.67
CA VAL A 316 31.36 -9.69 -18.93
C VAL A 316 32.30 -10.85 -18.63
N LYS A 317 33.25 -11.14 -19.53
CA LYS A 317 34.24 -12.21 -19.32
C LYS A 317 35.62 -11.63 -19.13
#